data_AF-A0A9Q0NQW9-F1
#
_entry.id   AF-A0A9Q0NQW9-F1
#
_cell.length_a   1.000
_cell.length_b   1.000
_cell.length_c   1.000
_cell.angle_alpha   90.00
_cell.angle_beta   90.00
_cell.angle_gamma   90.00
#
_symmetry.space_group_name_H-M   'P 1'
#
loop_
_entity.id
_entity.type
_entity.pdbx_description
1 polymer ?
#
loop_
_entity_poly.entity_id
_entity_poly.type
_entity_poly.pdbx_seq_one_letter_code
_entity_poly.pdbx_strand_id
1 'polypeptide(L)'
;MSERALTRVHSIRERVDETLKAHRNEIVALLTRIEGKGKGILQHHQIVAEFEAIPEETRTTLAGGAFAEVLRSTQEAIVVPPWIALALRPRPGVWEYIRVNVQALVVEELRVAEYLHFKEELVDGGSNGNFVLELDFEPFNASFPRPTLSKYIGNGVEFLNRHLSAKLFHDKESLHPLLAFLKVHCHEGKNMMLK
;
A
#
# COMPACT_ATOMS: atom_id res chain seq x y z
N MET A 1 1.14 -0.77 -37.23
CA MET A 1 1.83 -0.51 -35.95
C MET A 1 0.82 -0.77 -34.86
N SER A 2 0.91 -1.91 -34.19
CA SER A 2 -0.12 -2.39 -33.25
C SER A 2 -0.15 -1.48 -32.02
N GLU A 3 -1.29 -0.81 -31.78
CA GLU A 3 -1.59 -0.15 -30.52
C GLU A 3 -1.59 -1.22 -29.43
N ARG A 4 -0.52 -1.26 -28.65
CA ARG A 4 -0.52 -1.95 -27.36
C ARG A 4 -1.41 -1.15 -26.41
N ALA A 5 -2.71 -1.37 -26.50
CA ALA A 5 -3.63 -0.99 -25.44
C ALA A 5 -3.13 -1.65 -24.15
N LEU A 6 -2.78 -0.84 -23.16
CA LEU A 6 -2.48 -1.31 -21.82
C LEU A 6 -3.70 -2.06 -21.32
N THR A 7 -3.62 -3.39 -21.28
CA THR A 7 -4.62 -4.25 -20.66
C THR A 7 -4.81 -3.76 -19.23
N ARG A 8 -6.06 -3.40 -18.89
CA ARG A 8 -6.49 -2.94 -17.56
C ARG A 8 -5.83 -3.81 -16.50
N VAL A 9 -4.97 -3.21 -15.67
CA VAL A 9 -4.41 -3.92 -14.51
C VAL A 9 -5.59 -4.21 -13.59
N HIS A 10 -5.97 -5.48 -13.48
CA HIS A 10 -7.03 -5.91 -12.58
C HIS A 10 -6.71 -5.44 -11.15
N SER A 11 -7.69 -4.85 -10.47
CA SER A 11 -7.54 -4.49 -9.07
C SER A 11 -7.32 -5.77 -8.26
N ILE A 12 -6.64 -5.68 -7.11
CA ILE A 12 -6.40 -6.87 -6.28
C ILE A 12 -7.70 -7.53 -5.85
N ARG A 13 -8.75 -6.73 -5.63
CA ARG A 13 -10.11 -7.23 -5.41
C ARG A 13 -10.58 -8.11 -6.57
N GLU A 14 -10.51 -7.63 -7.81
CA GLU A 14 -10.92 -8.42 -8.99
C GLU A 14 -10.12 -9.74 -9.06
N ARG A 15 -8.80 -9.69 -8.82
CA ARG A 15 -7.92 -10.89 -8.81
C ARG A 15 -8.30 -11.88 -7.70
N VAL A 16 -8.63 -11.39 -6.51
CA VAL A 16 -9.04 -12.24 -5.37
C VAL A 16 -10.43 -12.81 -5.62
N ASP A 17 -11.38 -12.02 -6.13
CA ASP A 17 -12.74 -12.47 -6.45
C ASP A 17 -12.73 -13.56 -7.53
N GLU A 18 -11.90 -13.43 -8.58
CA GLU A 18 -11.75 -14.45 -9.61
C GLU A 18 -11.16 -15.75 -9.05
N THR A 19 -10.14 -15.64 -8.19
CA THR A 19 -9.52 -16.82 -7.57
C THR A 19 -10.42 -17.49 -6.54
N LEU A 20 -11.21 -16.73 -5.79
CA LEU A 20 -12.26 -17.25 -4.91
C LEU A 20 -13.31 -18.06 -5.67
N LYS A 21 -13.67 -17.66 -6.89
CA LYS A 21 -14.59 -18.42 -7.74
C LYS A 21 -13.94 -19.70 -8.27
N ALA A 22 -12.66 -19.66 -8.62
CA ALA A 22 -11.93 -20.79 -9.20
C ALA A 22 -11.55 -21.87 -8.16
N HIS A 23 -11.14 -21.46 -6.95
CA HIS A 23 -10.60 -22.33 -5.90
C HIS A 23 -11.31 -22.10 -4.56
N ARG A 24 -12.64 -22.12 -4.60
CA ARG A 24 -13.51 -21.75 -3.47
C ARG A 24 -13.23 -22.59 -2.24
N ASN A 25 -13.18 -23.91 -2.38
CA ASN A 25 -13.11 -24.83 -1.24
C ASN A 25 -11.77 -24.72 -0.52
N GLU A 26 -10.70 -24.59 -1.29
CA GLU A 26 -9.33 -24.47 -0.82
C GLU A 26 -9.11 -23.15 -0.08
N ILE A 27 -9.64 -22.04 -0.62
CA ILE A 27 -9.54 -20.72 0.01
C ILE A 27 -10.40 -20.65 1.27
N VAL A 28 -11.62 -21.17 1.25
CA VAL A 28 -12.49 -21.27 2.45
C VAL A 28 -11.78 -22.04 3.54
N ALA A 29 -11.16 -23.19 3.22
CA ALA A 29 -10.45 -24.01 4.20
C ALA A 29 -9.31 -23.23 4.87
N LEU A 30 -8.52 -22.47 4.09
CA LEU A 30 -7.48 -21.62 4.65
C LEU A 30 -8.04 -20.49 5.51
N LEU A 31 -9.04 -19.75 5.02
CA LEU A 31 -9.64 -18.65 5.77
C LEU A 31 -10.29 -19.13 7.07
N THR A 32 -10.94 -20.30 7.06
CA THR A 32 -11.52 -20.93 8.25
C THR A 32 -10.44 -21.33 9.26
N ARG A 33 -9.27 -21.80 8.80
CA ARG A 33 -8.14 -22.08 9.69
C ARG A 33 -7.59 -20.81 10.34
N ILE A 34 -7.47 -19.75 9.55
CA ILE A 34 -7.02 -18.43 10.01
C ILE A 34 -8.02 -17.88 11.05
N GLU A 35 -9.32 -17.93 10.75
CA GLU A 35 -10.40 -17.54 11.66
C GLU A 35 -10.40 -18.39 12.94
N GLY A 36 -10.13 -19.69 12.82
CA GLY A 36 -10.07 -20.65 13.92
C GLY A 36 -8.93 -20.39 14.94
N LYS A 37 -7.95 -19.53 14.61
CA LYS A 37 -6.96 -19.04 15.59
C LYS A 37 -7.55 -18.06 16.60
N GLY A 38 -8.77 -17.57 16.34
CA GLY A 38 -9.48 -16.62 17.18
C GLY A 38 -9.20 -15.17 16.81
N LYS A 39 -9.91 -14.27 17.48
CA LYS A 39 -9.79 -12.82 17.31
C LYS A 39 -8.35 -12.39 17.64
N GLY A 40 -7.64 -11.78 16.68
CA GLY A 40 -6.23 -11.42 16.86
C GLY A 40 -5.54 -10.87 15.62
N ILE A 41 -4.23 -10.62 15.74
CA ILE A 41 -3.35 -10.25 14.63
C ILE A 41 -2.46 -11.43 14.29
N LEU A 42 -2.38 -11.75 13.00
CA LEU A 42 -1.44 -12.71 12.45
C LEU A 42 -0.39 -11.98 11.63
N GLN A 43 0.87 -12.23 11.95
CA GLN A 43 2.02 -11.72 11.23
C GLN A 43 2.30 -12.55 9.97
N HIS A 44 3.01 -11.98 8.99
CA HIS A 44 3.36 -12.66 7.73
C HIS A 44 3.85 -14.10 7.91
N HIS A 45 4.79 -14.34 8.83
CA HIS A 45 5.34 -15.69 9.07
C HIS A 45 4.29 -16.69 9.56
N GLN A 46 3.29 -16.24 10.33
CA GLN A 46 2.20 -17.09 10.81
C GLN A 46 1.23 -17.41 9.67
N ILE A 47 0.95 -16.44 8.79
CA ILE A 47 0.13 -16.63 7.59
C ILE A 47 0.78 -17.65 6.66
N VAL A 48 2.09 -17.52 6.44
CA VAL A 48 2.88 -18.49 5.64
C VAL A 48 2.86 -19.87 6.28
N ALA A 49 3.05 -19.97 7.60
CA ALA A 49 2.98 -21.25 8.30
C ALA A 49 1.60 -21.93 8.17
N GLU A 50 0.50 -21.17 8.23
CA GLU A 50 -0.84 -21.73 8.01
C GLU A 50 -1.05 -22.19 6.57
N PHE A 51 -0.47 -21.50 5.58
CA PHE A 51 -0.50 -21.93 4.19
C PHE A 51 0.33 -23.20 3.96
N GLU A 52 1.50 -23.30 4.61
CA GLU A 52 2.35 -24.50 4.56
C GLU A 52 1.75 -25.69 5.31
N ALA A 53 0.87 -25.46 6.29
CA ALA A 53 0.17 -26.52 7.01
C ALA A 53 -0.98 -27.16 6.22
N ILE A 54 -1.39 -26.58 5.08
CA ILE A 54 -2.41 -27.14 4.19
C ILE A 54 -1.88 -28.41 3.50
N PRO A 55 -2.70 -29.44 3.23
CA PRO A 55 -2.30 -30.60 2.42
C PRO A 55 -1.64 -30.23 1.08
N GLU A 56 -0.64 -31.01 0.66
CA GLU A 56 0.20 -30.70 -0.49
C GLU A 56 -0.59 -30.60 -1.80
N GLU A 57 -1.63 -31.43 -1.98
CA GLU A 57 -2.55 -31.40 -3.12
C GLU A 57 -3.29 -30.06 -3.25
N THR A 58 -3.76 -29.53 -2.13
CA THR A 58 -4.43 -28.23 -2.06
C THR A 58 -3.43 -27.08 -2.21
N ARG A 59 -2.24 -27.23 -1.60
CA ARG A 59 -1.18 -26.21 -1.64
C ARG A 59 -0.64 -26.03 -3.06
N THR A 60 -0.39 -27.11 -3.80
CA THR A 60 0.08 -27.06 -5.19
C THR A 60 -0.92 -26.38 -6.11
N THR A 61 -2.21 -26.67 -5.93
CA THR A 61 -3.32 -26.00 -6.64
C THR A 61 -3.33 -24.49 -6.38
N LEU A 62 -3.15 -24.07 -5.13
CA LEU A 62 -3.14 -22.64 -4.78
C LEU A 62 -1.81 -21.94 -5.12
N ALA A 63 -0.67 -22.64 -5.05
CA ALA A 63 0.68 -22.08 -5.18
C ALA A 63 0.96 -21.44 -6.54
N GLY A 64 0.34 -21.97 -7.60
CA GLY A 64 0.44 -21.44 -8.97
C GLY A 64 -0.54 -20.32 -9.30
N GLY A 65 -1.49 -20.00 -8.40
CA GLY A 65 -2.57 -19.04 -8.65
C GLY A 65 -2.29 -17.62 -8.15
N ALA A 66 -3.13 -16.67 -8.57
CA ALA A 66 -3.05 -15.27 -8.11
C ALA A 66 -3.24 -15.13 -6.59
N PHE A 67 -3.96 -16.07 -5.96
CA PHE A 67 -4.17 -16.08 -4.52
C PHE A 67 -2.87 -16.34 -3.73
N ALA A 68 -1.93 -17.14 -4.26
CA ALA A 68 -0.63 -17.31 -3.62
C ALA A 68 0.22 -16.05 -3.68
N GLU A 69 0.07 -15.21 -4.71
CA GLU A 69 0.73 -13.90 -4.74
C GLU A 69 0.15 -12.94 -3.68
N VAL A 70 -1.17 -13.00 -3.47
CA VAL A 70 -1.85 -12.25 -2.41
C VAL A 70 -1.31 -12.68 -1.04
N LEU A 71 -1.25 -13.98 -0.76
CA LEU A 71 -0.69 -14.49 0.49
C LEU A 71 0.79 -14.11 0.68
N ARG A 72 1.62 -14.25 -0.35
CA ARG A 72 3.04 -13.85 -0.31
C ARG A 72 3.25 -12.37 -0.07
N SER A 73 2.36 -11.53 -0.59
CA SER A 73 2.42 -10.07 -0.40
C SER A 73 1.75 -9.59 0.88
N THR A 74 0.93 -10.43 1.53
CA THR A 74 0.25 -10.10 2.79
C THR A 74 1.28 -9.91 3.91
N GLN A 75 1.34 -8.72 4.52
CA GLN A 75 2.25 -8.43 5.62
C GLN A 75 1.66 -8.79 6.99
N GLU A 76 0.36 -8.55 7.14
CA GLU A 76 -0.39 -8.88 8.36
C GLU A 76 -1.86 -9.15 8.01
N ALA A 77 -2.50 -9.96 8.84
CA ALA A 77 -3.92 -10.26 8.79
C ALA A 77 -4.55 -9.98 10.16
N ILE A 78 -5.68 -9.30 10.17
CA ILE A 78 -6.46 -9.01 11.37
C ILE A 78 -7.72 -9.86 11.30
N VAL A 79 -7.94 -10.65 12.34
CA VAL A 79 -9.08 -11.56 12.44
C VAL A 79 -10.07 -10.96 13.43
N VAL A 80 -11.23 -10.54 12.92
CA VAL A 80 -12.41 -10.16 13.73
C VAL A 80 -13.61 -10.87 13.11
N PRO A 81 -13.97 -12.08 13.59
CA PRO A 81 -15.00 -12.90 12.97
C PRO A 81 -16.32 -12.14 12.74
N PRO A 82 -16.97 -12.27 11.57
CA PRO A 82 -16.68 -13.19 10.46
C PRO A 82 -15.69 -12.64 9.41
N TRP A 83 -14.99 -11.56 9.71
CA TRP A 83 -14.16 -10.81 8.77
C TRP A 83 -12.66 -11.01 9.04
N ILE A 84 -11.90 -11.14 7.95
CA ILE A 84 -10.44 -11.14 7.97
C ILE A 84 -9.97 -9.97 7.10
N ALA A 85 -9.31 -8.99 7.70
CA ALA A 85 -8.70 -7.88 6.99
C ALA A 85 -7.23 -8.19 6.70
N LEU A 86 -6.77 -7.97 5.47
CA LEU A 86 -5.42 -8.27 4.99
C LEU A 86 -4.73 -6.96 4.54
N ALA A 87 -3.52 -6.73 5.04
CA ALA A 87 -2.64 -5.67 4.53
C ALA A 87 -1.67 -6.26 3.52
N LEU A 88 -1.81 -5.88 2.26
CA LEU A 88 -1.06 -6.40 1.13
C LEU A 88 0.03 -5.40 0.74
N ARG A 89 1.24 -5.90 0.51
CA ARG A 89 2.39 -5.09 0.07
C ARG A 89 3.01 -5.70 -1.19
N PRO A 90 2.38 -5.51 -2.36
CA PRO A 90 2.87 -6.09 -3.61
C PRO A 90 4.24 -5.54 -4.02
N ARG A 91 4.55 -4.29 -3.69
CA ARG A 91 5.83 -3.62 -4.00
C ARG A 91 6.25 -2.70 -2.85
N PRO A 92 7.55 -2.38 -2.72
CA PRO A 92 8.00 -1.38 -1.76
C PRO A 92 7.29 -0.04 -1.97
N GLY A 93 6.62 0.46 -0.92
CA GLY A 93 5.89 1.73 -0.94
C GLY A 93 4.48 1.66 -1.53
N VAL A 94 4.01 0.47 -1.93
CA VAL A 94 2.64 0.25 -2.42
C VAL A 94 1.93 -0.68 -1.46
N TRP A 95 0.80 -0.20 -0.93
CA TRP A 95 -0.06 -0.93 -0.01
C TRP A 95 -1.47 -0.99 -0.54
N GLU A 96 -2.10 -2.13 -0.33
CA GLU A 96 -3.50 -2.38 -0.67
C GLU A 96 -4.14 -3.09 0.52
N TYR A 97 -5.37 -2.74 0.86
CA TYR A 97 -6.08 -3.29 2.01
C TYR A 97 -7.37 -3.92 1.53
N ILE A 98 -7.64 -5.15 1.97
CA ILE A 98 -8.88 -5.84 1.67
C ILE A 98 -9.43 -6.48 2.93
N ARG A 99 -10.75 -6.69 2.98
CA ARG A 99 -11.37 -7.60 3.93
C ARG A 99 -12.12 -8.70 3.20
N VAL A 100 -12.10 -9.88 3.81
CA VAL A 100 -12.80 -11.06 3.31
C VAL A 100 -13.76 -11.55 4.37
N ASN A 101 -15.03 -11.71 4.01
CA ASN A 101 -16.00 -12.40 4.86
C ASN A 101 -15.84 -13.91 4.68
N VAL A 102 -15.51 -14.65 5.73
CA VAL A 102 -15.24 -16.10 5.62
C VAL A 102 -16.52 -16.88 5.27
N GLN A 103 -17.67 -16.44 5.78
CA GLN A 103 -18.94 -17.13 5.60
C GLN A 103 -19.58 -16.83 4.24
N ALA A 104 -19.64 -15.55 3.87
CA ALA A 104 -20.24 -15.08 2.62
C ALA A 104 -19.29 -15.14 1.42
N LEU A 105 -17.97 -15.26 1.65
CA LEU A 105 -16.91 -15.21 0.65
C LEU A 105 -16.97 -13.96 -0.23
N VAL A 106 -17.21 -12.83 0.43
CA VAL A 106 -17.23 -11.51 -0.19
C VAL A 106 -15.91 -10.82 0.12
N VAL A 107 -15.28 -10.27 -0.92
CA VAL A 107 -14.09 -9.43 -0.80
C VAL A 107 -14.45 -7.98 -1.00
N GLU A 108 -13.96 -7.15 -0.10
CA GLU A 108 -14.12 -5.70 -0.18
C GLU A 108 -12.76 -5.05 -0.06
N GLU A 109 -12.53 -4.04 -0.90
CA GLU A 109 -11.36 -3.19 -0.79
C GLU A 109 -11.59 -2.18 0.34
N LEU A 110 -10.55 -1.94 1.13
CA LEU A 110 -10.56 -1.02 2.25
C LEU A 110 -9.66 0.18 1.97
N ARG A 111 -10.12 1.34 2.43
CA ARG A 111 -9.25 2.50 2.60
C ARG A 111 -8.35 2.30 3.82
N VAL A 112 -7.26 3.06 3.86
CA VAL A 112 -6.30 3.04 4.99
C VAL A 112 -7.02 3.28 6.33
N ALA A 113 -7.88 4.29 6.41
CA ALA A 113 -8.64 4.60 7.63
C ALA A 113 -9.56 3.45 8.05
N GLU A 114 -10.25 2.79 7.11
CA GLU A 114 -11.13 1.66 7.40
C GLU A 114 -10.34 0.43 7.89
N TYR A 115 -9.16 0.20 7.33
CA TYR A 115 -8.26 -0.85 7.79
C TYR A 115 -7.73 -0.58 9.21
N LEU A 116 -7.33 0.67 9.49
CA LEU A 116 -6.88 1.07 10.83
C LEU A 116 -8.01 0.96 11.86
N HIS A 117 -9.23 1.35 11.49
CA HIS A 117 -10.40 1.18 12.34
C HIS A 117 -10.61 -0.30 12.73
N PHE A 118 -10.36 -1.21 11.80
CA PHE A 118 -10.42 -2.65 12.06
C PHE A 118 -9.35 -3.11 13.08
N LYS A 119 -8.17 -2.47 13.10
CA LYS A 119 -7.14 -2.71 14.13
C LYS A 119 -7.57 -2.18 15.49
N GLU A 120 -8.24 -1.03 15.52
CA GLU A 120 -8.74 -0.43 16.76
C GLU A 120 -9.84 -1.29 17.39
N GLU A 121 -10.80 -1.78 16.58
CA GLU A 121 -11.87 -2.68 17.03
C GLU A 121 -11.34 -3.98 17.67
N LEU A 122 -10.15 -4.41 17.26
CA LEU A 122 -9.49 -5.55 17.87
C LEU A 122 -9.25 -5.34 19.37
N VAL A 123 -8.83 -4.13 19.76
CA VAL A 123 -8.46 -3.77 21.13
C VAL A 123 -9.66 -3.18 21.89
N ASP A 124 -10.35 -2.23 21.27
CA ASP A 124 -11.37 -1.40 21.93
C ASP A 124 -12.80 -1.92 21.69
N GLY A 125 -13.00 -2.97 20.88
CA GLY A 125 -14.30 -3.63 20.73
C GLY A 125 -15.38 -2.78 20.06
N GLY A 126 -15.00 -1.71 19.35
CA GLY A 126 -15.91 -0.86 18.56
C GLY A 126 -16.32 0.45 19.24
N SER A 127 -15.75 0.79 20.41
CA SER A 127 -16.08 2.02 21.15
C SER A 127 -15.31 3.26 20.69
N ASN A 128 -15.08 3.41 19.39
CA ASN A 128 -14.43 4.62 18.87
C ASN A 128 -15.50 5.69 18.60
N GLY A 129 -15.30 6.89 19.17
CA GLY A 129 -16.18 8.01 18.92
C GLY A 129 -16.14 8.44 17.45
N ASN A 130 -17.20 9.05 16.94
CA ASN A 130 -17.30 9.46 15.53
C ASN A 130 -16.23 10.50 15.08
N PHE A 131 -15.43 11.04 16.00
CA PHE A 131 -14.45 12.10 15.76
C PHE A 131 -13.08 11.75 16.36
N VAL A 132 -12.52 10.60 15.98
CA VAL A 132 -11.12 10.26 16.28
C VAL A 132 -10.21 11.16 15.45
N LEU A 133 -9.12 11.63 16.05
CA LEU A 133 -8.13 12.43 15.35
C LEU A 133 -7.36 11.57 14.33
N GLU A 134 -7.51 11.89 13.04
CA GLU A 134 -6.72 11.30 11.97
C GLU A 134 -5.58 12.24 11.55
N LEU A 135 -4.35 11.73 11.53
CA LEU A 135 -3.19 12.47 11.08
C LEU A 135 -2.93 12.20 9.60
N ASP A 136 -3.39 13.10 8.73
CA ASP A 136 -3.16 13.02 7.29
C ASP A 136 -2.19 14.10 6.79
N PHE A 137 -1.02 13.65 6.32
CA PHE A 137 0.01 14.51 5.73
C PHE A 137 -0.03 14.56 4.20
N GLU A 138 -0.89 13.77 3.55
CA GLU A 138 -0.96 13.70 2.10
C GLU A 138 -1.31 15.04 1.44
N PRO A 139 -2.34 15.78 1.91
CA PRO A 139 -2.70 17.10 1.37
C PRO A 139 -1.57 18.14 1.48
N PHE A 140 -0.76 18.09 2.53
CA PHE A 140 0.33 19.03 2.77
C PHE A 140 1.53 18.83 1.84
N ASN A 141 1.64 17.64 1.23
CA ASN A 141 2.74 17.29 0.33
C ASN A 141 2.35 17.36 -1.15
N ALA A 142 1.13 17.79 -1.47
CA ALA A 142 0.61 17.81 -2.85
C ALA A 142 1.39 18.75 -3.79
N SER A 143 2.07 19.76 -3.25
CA SER A 143 2.93 20.67 -4.02
C SER A 143 4.21 20.02 -4.53
N PHE A 144 4.62 18.87 -3.96
CA PHE A 144 5.82 18.16 -4.36
C PHE A 144 5.47 16.98 -5.25
N PRO A 145 6.08 16.86 -6.45
CA PRO A 145 5.88 15.68 -7.28
C PRO A 145 6.42 14.44 -6.55
N ARG A 146 5.66 13.34 -6.56
CA ARG A 146 6.06 12.08 -5.93
C ARG A 146 6.66 11.13 -6.98
N PRO A 147 7.89 10.62 -6.80
CA PRO A 147 8.42 9.60 -7.68
C PRO A 147 7.68 8.27 -7.47
N THR A 148 7.28 7.62 -8.56
CA THR A 148 6.61 6.30 -8.54
C THR A 148 7.56 5.13 -8.78
N LEU A 149 8.79 5.40 -9.23
CA LEU A 149 9.80 4.38 -9.48
C LEU A 149 10.62 4.10 -8.22
N SER A 150 10.72 2.82 -7.86
CA SER A 150 11.44 2.39 -6.64
C SER A 150 12.91 2.82 -6.59
N LYS A 151 13.56 3.06 -7.74
CA LYS A 151 14.93 3.57 -7.79
C LYS A 151 15.14 4.94 -7.13
N TYR A 152 14.07 5.71 -6.96
CA TYR A 152 14.12 7.03 -6.30
C TYR A 152 13.89 6.96 -4.79
N ILE A 153 13.54 5.78 -4.25
CA ILE A 153 13.47 5.58 -2.79
C ILE A 153 14.91 5.71 -2.26
N GLY A 154 15.11 6.67 -1.34
CA GLY A 154 16.45 7.03 -0.84
C GLY A 154 17.23 8.00 -1.72
N ASN A 155 16.82 8.23 -2.97
CA ASN A 155 17.50 9.10 -3.94
C ASN A 155 16.68 10.36 -4.30
N GLY A 156 16.05 10.96 -3.28
CA GLY A 156 15.12 12.09 -3.46
C GLY A 156 15.76 13.34 -4.08
N VAL A 157 17.04 13.61 -3.77
CA VAL A 157 17.77 14.76 -4.32
C VAL A 157 17.95 14.67 -5.83
N GLU A 158 18.17 13.47 -6.37
CA GLU A 158 18.30 13.28 -7.82
C GLU A 158 16.98 13.57 -8.54
N PHE A 159 15.87 13.09 -7.96
CA PHE A 159 14.53 13.36 -8.49
C PHE A 159 14.21 14.86 -8.43
N LEU A 160 14.51 15.50 -7.30
CA LEU A 160 14.30 16.93 -7.09
C LEU A 160 15.17 17.76 -8.05
N ASN A 161 16.44 17.41 -8.23
CA ASN A 161 17.34 18.08 -9.16
C ASN A 161 16.81 18.02 -10.59
N ARG A 162 16.31 16.86 -11.03
CA ARG A 162 15.67 16.72 -12.35
C ARG A 162 14.41 17.58 -12.46
N HIS A 163 13.57 17.60 -11.43
CA HIS A 163 12.35 18.40 -11.40
C HIS A 163 12.65 19.91 -11.43
N LEU A 164 13.58 20.37 -10.59
CA LEU A 164 14.03 21.77 -10.56
C LEU A 164 14.68 22.17 -11.89
N SER A 165 15.56 21.33 -12.46
CA SER A 165 16.18 21.61 -13.76
C SER A 165 15.15 21.79 -14.87
N ALA A 166 14.11 20.93 -14.89
CA ALA A 166 13.00 21.08 -15.83
C ALA A 166 12.23 22.38 -15.59
N LYS A 167 11.86 22.68 -14.34
CA LYS A 167 11.11 23.90 -13.99
C LYS A 167 11.87 25.18 -14.36
N LEU A 168 13.16 25.24 -14.02
CA LEU A 168 14.06 26.37 -14.28
C LEU A 168 14.26 26.65 -15.78
N PHE A 169 14.14 25.63 -16.63
CA PHE A 169 14.35 25.77 -18.08
C PHE A 169 13.11 26.32 -18.81
N HIS A 170 11.90 26.09 -18.29
CA HIS A 170 10.66 26.40 -19.00
C HIS A 170 10.09 27.78 -18.66
N ASP A 171 10.51 28.40 -17.56
CA ASP A 171 9.90 29.63 -17.05
C ASP A 171 10.95 30.65 -16.59
N LYS A 172 10.94 31.85 -17.18
CA LYS A 172 11.85 32.94 -16.77
C LYS A 172 11.61 33.39 -15.33
N GLU A 173 10.37 33.37 -14.86
CA GLU A 173 10.01 33.74 -13.48
C GLU A 173 10.59 32.74 -12.48
N SER A 174 10.72 31.47 -12.88
CA SER A 174 11.28 30.42 -12.03
C SER A 174 12.77 30.60 -11.70
N LEU A 175 13.51 31.43 -12.44
CA LEU A 175 14.90 31.79 -12.15
C LEU A 175 15.03 32.90 -11.09
N HIS A 176 13.96 33.66 -10.83
CA HIS A 176 14.00 34.74 -9.84
C HIS A 176 14.36 34.26 -8.43
N PRO A 177 13.83 33.13 -7.92
CA PRO A 177 14.29 32.56 -6.66
C PRO A 177 15.79 32.28 -6.61
N LEU A 178 16.40 31.81 -7.71
CA LEU A 178 17.84 31.55 -7.76
C LEU A 178 18.64 32.86 -7.71
N LEU A 179 18.23 33.88 -8.47
CA LEU A 179 18.85 35.20 -8.44
C LEU A 179 18.73 35.84 -7.05
N ALA A 180 17.55 35.78 -6.43
CA ALA A 180 17.31 36.31 -5.09
C ALA A 180 18.17 35.58 -4.05
N PHE A 181 18.23 34.23 -4.11
CA PHE A 181 19.06 33.42 -3.25
C PHE A 181 20.54 33.82 -3.32
N LEU A 182 21.08 34.02 -4.52
CA LEU A 182 22.47 34.43 -4.72
C LEU A 182 22.73 35.87 -4.25
N LYS A 183 21.76 36.78 -4.37
CA LYS A 183 21.89 38.18 -3.91
C LYS A 183 21.91 38.31 -2.38
N VAL A 184 21.10 37.52 -1.69
CA VAL A 184 21.04 37.55 -0.21
C VAL A 184 22.15 36.73 0.44
N HIS A 185 22.92 35.97 -0.35
CA HIS A 185 23.96 35.10 0.18
C HIS A 185 25.14 35.92 0.75
N CYS A 186 25.28 35.88 2.07
CA CYS A 186 26.25 36.65 2.83
C CYS A 186 26.85 35.78 3.94
N HIS A 187 28.16 35.91 4.17
CA HIS A 187 28.86 35.30 5.29
C HIS A 187 29.57 36.40 6.08
N GLU A 188 29.30 36.50 7.37
CA GLU A 188 29.91 37.52 8.27
C GLU A 188 29.80 38.96 7.75
N GLY A 189 28.65 39.35 7.21
CA GLY A 189 28.41 40.70 6.67
C GLY A 189 29.10 40.98 5.33
N LYS A 190 29.82 40.00 4.76
CA LYS A 190 30.43 40.09 3.43
C LYS A 190 29.54 39.40 2.40
N ASN A 191 29.20 40.11 1.32
CA ASN A 191 28.45 39.54 0.21
C ASN A 191 29.34 38.55 -0.55
N MET A 192 28.81 37.37 -0.87
CA MET A 192 29.57 36.25 -1.41
C MET A 192 29.44 36.09 -2.93
N MET A 193 28.28 36.38 -3.51
CA MET A 193 27.96 36.02 -4.90
C MET A 193 27.58 37.23 -5.74
N LEU A 194 26.31 37.64 -5.69
CA LEU A 194 25.77 38.72 -6.52
C LEU A 194 25.45 39.94 -5.66
N LYS A 195 25.73 41.13 -6.20
CA LYS A 195 25.30 42.42 -5.63
C LYS A 195 24.04 42.91 -6.32
#